data_AF-A0A6G6IXN0-F1
#
_entry.id   AF-A0A6G6IXN0-F1
#
_cell.length_a   1.000
_cell.length_b   1.000
_cell.length_c   1.000
_cell.angle_alpha   90.00
_cell.angle_beta   90.00
_cell.angle_gamma   90.00
#
_symmetry.space_group_name_H-M   'P 1'
#
loop_
_entity.id
_entity.type
_entity.pdbx_description
1 polymer ?
#
loop_
_entity_poly.entity_id
_entity_poly.type
_entity_poly.pdbx_seq_one_letter_code
_entity_poly.pdbx_strand_id
1 'polypeptide(L)' 'MPKVTINKPFHYREGGDVKRYGASDEEVEVSQAVADHAKSNGFLAEKKPAEANKPVQPPQRGREPLSAVDEAK' A
#
# COMPACT_ATOMS: atom_id res chain seq x y z
N MET A 1 3.35 -12.00 6.83
CA MET A 1 2.98 -12.42 5.47
C MET A 1 1.96 -11.43 4.91
N PRO A 2 1.89 -11.17 3.59
CA PRO A 2 0.95 -10.19 3.03
C PRO A 2 -0.51 -10.63 3.17
N LYS A 3 -1.39 -9.65 3.38
CA LYS A 3 -2.85 -9.83 3.44
C LYS A 3 -3.47 -9.32 2.15
N VAL A 4 -4.24 -10.17 1.47
CA VAL A 4 -4.87 -9.87 0.18
C VAL A 4 -6.33 -10.31 0.17
N THR A 5 -7.18 -9.54 -0.49
CA THR A 5 -8.58 -9.92 -0.73
C THR A 5 -8.66 -10.66 -2.06
N ILE A 6 -9.17 -11.88 -2.06
CA ILE A 6 -9.22 -12.75 -3.23
C ILE A 6 -10.60 -12.62 -3.88
N ASN A 7 -10.69 -11.96 -5.02
CA ASN A 7 -11.95 -11.75 -5.73
C ASN A 7 -12.36 -12.97 -6.57
N LYS A 8 -11.36 -13.69 -7.12
CA LYS A 8 -11.58 -14.88 -7.96
C LYS A 8 -10.85 -16.08 -7.38
N PRO A 9 -11.50 -17.26 -7.28
CA PRO A 9 -10.83 -18.45 -6.78
C PRO A 9 -9.74 -18.89 -7.77
N PHE A 10 -8.60 -19.33 -7.25
CA PHE A 10 -7.49 -19.81 -8.07
C PHE A 10 -6.74 -20.95 -7.39
N HIS A 11 -5.92 -21.65 -8.16
CA HIS A 11 -5.04 -22.70 -7.67
C HIS A 11 -3.59 -22.22 -7.76
N TYR A 12 -2.80 -22.50 -6.74
CA TYR A 12 -1.38 -22.14 -6.72
C TYR A 12 -0.55 -23.29 -6.17
N ARG A 13 0.59 -23.55 -6.80
CA ARG A 13 1.47 -24.64 -6.42
C ARG A 13 2.48 -24.14 -5.37
N GLU A 14 2.31 -24.57 -4.13
CA GLU A 14 3.27 -24.33 -3.04
C GLU A 14 4.03 -25.62 -2.75
N GLY A 15 5.34 -25.62 -2.98
CA GLY A 15 6.23 -26.66 -2.44
C GLY A 15 5.91 -28.10 -2.88
N GLY A 16 5.43 -28.30 -4.12
CA GLY A 16 5.08 -29.61 -4.66
C GLY A 16 3.57 -29.84 -4.75
N ASP A 17 2.81 -29.29 -3.80
CA ASP A 17 1.36 -29.43 -3.68
C ASP A 17 0.60 -28.26 -4.32
N VAL A 18 -0.62 -28.52 -4.79
CA VAL A 18 -1.52 -27.49 -5.32
C VAL A 18 -2.53 -27.11 -4.24
N LYS A 19 -2.46 -25.87 -3.75
CA LYS A 19 -3.45 -25.30 -2.85
C LYS A 19 -4.51 -24.54 -3.63
N ARG A 20 -5.76 -24.66 -3.20
CA ARG A 20 -6.89 -23.90 -3.72
C ARG A 20 -7.17 -22.72 -2.80
N TYR A 21 -7.23 -21.53 -3.39
CA TYR A 21 -7.63 -20.30 -2.72
C TYR A 21 -9.05 -19.94 -3.17
N GLY A 22 -9.97 -19.86 -2.20
CA GLY A 22 -11.35 -19.44 -2.44
C GLY A 22 -11.44 -17.93 -2.69
N ALA A 23 -12.49 -17.50 -3.39
CA ALA A 23 -12.86 -16.09 -3.36
C ALA A 23 -13.45 -15.76 -1.98
N SER A 24 -13.07 -14.62 -1.42
CA SER A 24 -13.54 -14.13 -0.13
C SER A 24 -13.42 -12.61 -0.11
N ASP A 25 -14.43 -11.95 0.44
CA ASP A 25 -14.42 -10.51 0.71
C ASP A 25 -13.50 -10.14 1.89
N GLU A 26 -12.99 -11.13 2.61
CA GLU A 26 -12.06 -10.97 3.72
C GLU A 26 -10.59 -10.93 3.25
N GLU A 27 -9.76 -10.25 4.04
CA GLU A 27 -8.31 -10.25 3.82
C GLU A 27 -7.69 -11.56 4.30
N VAL A 28 -7.19 -12.35 3.34
CA VAL A 28 -6.52 -13.63 3.61
C VAL A 28 -5.01 -13.41 3.65
N GLU A 29 -4.37 -13.92 4.70
CA GLU A 29 -2.92 -13.93 4.80
C GLU A 29 -2.32 -15.04 3.92
N VAL A 30 -1.49 -14.65 2.95
CA VAL A 30 -0.88 -15.58 1.97
C VAL A 30 0.62 -15.34 1.84
N SER A 31 1.34 -16.31 1.30
CA SER A 31 2.77 -16.17 0.97
C SER A 31 2.99 -15.07 -0.08
N GLN A 32 4.15 -14.40 -0.06
CA GLN A 32 4.47 -13.33 -1.02
C GLN A 32 4.33 -13.78 -2.48
N ALA A 33 4.82 -14.98 -2.80
CA ALA A 33 4.73 -15.54 -4.15
C ALA A 33 3.26 -15.76 -4.62
N VAL A 34 2.37 -16.13 -3.69
CA VAL A 34 0.93 -16.28 -3.96
C VAL A 34 0.31 -14.91 -4.24
N ALA A 35 0.66 -13.90 -3.43
CA ALA A 35 0.18 -12.53 -3.62
C ALA A 35 0.62 -11.96 -4.98
N ASP A 36 1.89 -12.12 -5.36
CA ASP A 36 2.41 -11.65 -6.65
C ASP A 36 1.79 -12.38 -7.85
N HIS A 37 1.60 -13.70 -7.74
CA HIS A 37 0.91 -14.48 -8.75
C HIS A 37 -0.55 -14.05 -8.90
N ALA A 38 -1.27 -13.90 -7.77
CA ALA A 38 -2.66 -13.50 -7.77
C ALA A 38 -2.85 -12.08 -8.29
N LYS A 39 -1.92 -11.16 -7.97
CA LYS A 39 -1.92 -9.79 -8.50
C LYS A 39 -1.69 -9.77 -10.01
N SER A 40 -0.67 -10.49 -10.49
CA SER A 40 -0.30 -10.51 -11.91
C SER A 40 -1.39 -11.12 -12.81
N ASN A 41 -2.17 -12.05 -12.27
CA ASN A 41 -3.26 -12.72 -12.98
C ASN A 41 -4.65 -12.09 -12.73
N GLY A 42 -4.74 -11.03 -11.93
CA GLY A 42 -6.01 -10.36 -11.63
C GLY A 42 -6.99 -11.20 -10.80
N PHE A 43 -6.48 -12.06 -9.91
CA PHE A 43 -7.28 -12.83 -8.94
C PHE A 43 -7.58 -12.03 -7.66
N LEU A 44 -6.77 -11.01 -7.36
CA LEU A 44 -7.00 -10.13 -6.21
C LEU A 44 -8.09 -9.09 -6.52
N ALA A 45 -8.84 -8.70 -5.48
CA ALA A 45 -9.63 -7.49 -5.55
C ALA A 45 -8.68 -6.29 -5.70
N GLU A 46 -9.02 -5.34 -6.57
CA GLU A 46 -8.31 -4.07 -6.64
C GLU A 46 -8.49 -3.36 -5.29
N LYS A 47 -7.55 -3.59 -4.37
CA LYS A 47 -7.43 -2.75 -3.18
C LYS A 47 -7.05 -1.39 -3.73
N LYS A 48 -8.05 -0.51 -3.87
CA LYS A 48 -7.87 0.91 -4.15
C LYS A 48 -6.70 1.34 -3.29
N PRO A 49 -5.55 1.72 -3.88
CA PRO A 49 -4.35 1.97 -3.10
C PRO A 49 -4.73 2.96 -2.01
N ALA A 50 -4.63 2.52 -0.76
CA ALA A 50 -4.68 3.44 0.36
C ALA A 50 -3.56 4.42 0.07
N GLU A 51 -3.98 5.65 -0.24
CA GLU A 51 -3.17 6.79 -0.66
C GLU A 51 -1.80 6.66 -0.01
N ALA A 52 -0.81 6.26 -0.83
CA ALA A 52 0.56 6.16 -0.39
C ALA A 52 0.85 7.50 0.27
N ASN A 53 1.12 7.44 1.57
CA ASN A 53 1.44 8.54 2.45
C ASN A 53 2.29 9.52 1.64
N LYS A 54 1.66 10.61 1.15
CA LYS A 54 2.39 11.66 0.45
C LYS A 54 3.53 12.03 1.38
N PRO A 55 4.78 12.12 0.91
CA PRO A 55 5.85 12.57 1.77
C PRO A 55 5.39 13.90 2.35
N VAL A 56 5.16 13.92 3.67
CA VAL A 56 4.93 15.15 4.42
C VAL A 56 6.18 15.98 4.21
N GLN A 57 6.11 16.86 3.21
CA GLN A 57 7.12 17.85 2.94
C GLN A 57 7.25 18.66 4.24
N PRO A 58 8.43 18.72 4.88
CA PRO A 58 8.57 19.48 6.11
C PRO A 58 8.21 20.94 5.81
N PRO A 59 7.48 21.63 6.71
CA PRO A 59 7.17 23.04 6.51
C PRO A 59 8.49 23.79 6.39
N GLN A 60 8.69 24.50 5.27
CA GLN A 60 9.81 25.44 5.14
C GLN A 60 9.57 26.59 6.11
N ARG A 61 10.03 26.39 7.35
CA ARG A 61 10.19 27.44 8.35
C ARG A 61 11.47 28.19 7.99
N GLY A 62 11.33 29.37 7.40
CA GLY A 62 12.48 30.25 7.19
C GLY A 62 12.40 31.12 5.95
N ARG A 63 11.48 32.10 5.93
CA ARG A 63 11.78 33.41 5.35
C ARG A 63 11.35 34.48 6.33
N GLU A 64 12.37 35.01 6.98
CA GLU A 64 12.37 36.20 7.81
C GLU A 64 11.66 37.35 7.09
N PRO A 65 10.73 38.07 7.74
CA PRO A 65 10.51 39.47 7.40
C PRO A 65 11.44 40.33 8.25
N LEU A 66 12.53 40.75 7.61
CA LEU A 66 13.06 42.11 7.61
C LEU A 66 13.06 42.86 8.95
N SER A 67 14.28 43.06 9.46
CA SER A 67 14.65 44.19 10.31
C SER A 67 13.96 45.48 9.87
N ALA A 68 13.00 45.93 10.66
CA ALA A 68 12.50 47.30 10.64
C ALA A 68 12.02 47.66 12.05
N VAL A 69 12.95 48.05 12.91
CA VAL A 69 12.66 48.97 14.01
C VAL A 69 13.80 49.97 14.06
N ASP A 70 13.75 50.90 13.10
CA ASP A 70 14.27 52.24 13.30
C ASP A 70 13.05 53.05 13.76
N GLU A 71 12.99 53.39 15.04
CA GLU A 71 12.41 54.67 15.42
C GLU A 71 13.04 55.11 16.75
N ALA A 72 13.94 56.07 16.62
CA ALA A 72 14.51 56.82 17.72
C ALA A 72 13.46 57.72 18.36
N LYS A 73 13.39 57.72 19.69
CA LYS A 73 13.02 58.92 20.46
C LYS A 73 13.61 58.90 21.85
#